data_AF-A0A5C5PWJ5-F1
#
_entry.id   AF-A0A5C5PWJ5-F1
#
_cell.length_a   1.000
_cell.length_b   1.000
_cell.length_c   1.000
_cell.angle_alpha   90.00
_cell.angle_beta   90.00
_cell.angle_gamma   90.00
#
_symmetry.space_group_name_H-M   'P 1'
#
loop_
_entity.id
_entity.type
_entity.pdbx_description
1 polymer ?
#
loop_
_entity_poly.entity_id
_entity_poly.type
_entity_poly.pdbx_seq_one_letter_code
_entity_poly.pdbx_strand_id
1 'polypeptide(L)'
;MGVKVYEGVVERTSNATITNGRLTRYEFIEIGGQRVMNVQAGNLIDTFINVGDDIAIGCDKSWFGPHKVCAIREPNGRITKENLAAFIIVALIMFGCGMVLALIPMVLAFGFMSPAAVLTVWVGFAAGLAWLVTKNLFKARNALDALPSKKPVVQTA
;
A
#
# COMPACT_ATOMS: atom_id res chain seq x y z
N MET A 1 -3.22 -9.97 -5.51
CA MET A 1 -2.96 -8.83 -4.61
C MET A 1 -4.22 -8.51 -3.84
N GLY A 2 -4.12 -8.22 -2.55
CA GLY A 2 -5.30 -8.01 -1.71
C GLY A 2 -4.97 -7.22 -0.46
N VAL A 3 -5.95 -6.48 0.05
CA VAL A 3 -5.79 -5.71 1.28
C VAL A 3 -6.08 -6.61 2.47
N LYS A 4 -5.22 -6.55 3.50
CA LYS A 4 -5.50 -7.21 4.77
C LYS A 4 -5.20 -6.24 5.91
N VAL A 5 -6.13 -6.19 6.86
CA VAL A 5 -5.93 -5.51 8.14
C VAL A 5 -5.52 -6.55 9.18
N TYR A 6 -4.50 -6.23 9.96
CA TYR A 6 -4.08 -6.98 11.13
C TYR A 6 -4.28 -6.10 12.35
N GLU A 7 -4.97 -6.59 13.37
CA GLU A 7 -5.23 -5.84 14.61
C GLU A 7 -4.83 -6.68 15.81
N GLY A 8 -4.16 -6.07 16.77
CA GLY A 8 -3.77 -6.68 18.02
C GLY A 8 -2.44 -6.16 18.54
N VAL A 9 -2.00 -6.77 19.64
CA VAL A 9 -0.70 -6.49 20.24
C VAL A 9 0.41 -6.99 19.33
N VAL A 10 1.45 -6.18 19.11
CA VAL A 10 2.68 -6.62 18.46
C VAL A 10 3.42 -7.56 19.41
N GLU A 11 3.40 -8.84 19.12
CA GLU A 11 4.02 -9.88 19.96
C GLU A 11 5.51 -10.02 19.64
N ARG A 12 5.88 -9.91 18.37
CA ARG A 12 7.27 -10.10 17.93
C ARG A 12 7.56 -9.40 16.61
N THR A 13 8.74 -8.79 16.53
CA THR A 13 9.35 -8.32 15.28
C THR A 13 10.62 -9.10 14.99
N SER A 14 10.83 -9.50 13.74
CA SER A 14 12.06 -10.16 13.31
C SER A 14 13.23 -9.19 13.20
N ASN A 15 14.42 -9.72 12.87
CA ASN A 15 15.50 -8.90 12.31
C ASN A 15 14.95 -8.09 11.14
N ALA A 16 15.22 -6.79 11.16
CA ALA A 16 14.86 -5.89 10.10
C ALA A 16 16.09 -5.53 9.28
N THR A 17 15.91 -5.44 7.97
CA THR A 17 16.92 -4.91 7.08
C THR A 17 16.92 -3.39 7.22
N ILE A 18 18.09 -2.84 7.56
CA ILE A 18 18.33 -1.41 7.64
C ILE A 18 18.67 -0.92 6.22
N THR A 19 17.80 -0.10 5.65
CA THR A 19 18.08 0.60 4.38
C THR A 19 18.32 2.06 4.71
N ASN A 20 19.47 2.63 4.32
CA ASN A 20 19.83 4.03 4.61
C ASN A 20 19.77 4.42 6.11
N GLY A 21 20.21 3.53 7.00
CA GLY A 21 20.24 3.80 8.44
C GLY A 21 18.89 3.71 9.16
N ARG A 22 17.81 3.27 8.50
CA ARG A 22 16.50 3.01 9.12
C ARG A 22 15.97 1.61 8.86
N LEU A 23 15.40 0.99 9.88
CA LEU A 23 14.61 -0.23 9.73
C LEU A 23 13.49 0.06 8.74
N THR A 24 13.36 -0.76 7.70
CA THR A 24 12.37 -0.51 6.63
C THR A 24 11.75 -1.79 6.10
N ARG A 25 12.40 -2.94 6.31
CA ARG A 25 11.90 -4.25 5.90
C ARG A 25 12.07 -5.26 7.02
N TYR A 26 10.96 -5.85 7.46
CA TYR A 26 10.92 -6.94 8.42
C TYR A 26 10.75 -8.27 7.69
N GLU A 27 11.50 -9.28 8.08
CA GLU A 27 11.29 -10.65 7.64
C GLU A 27 9.93 -11.17 8.14
N PHE A 28 9.53 -10.81 9.35
CA PHE A 28 8.17 -10.99 9.84
C PHE A 28 7.78 -10.03 10.98
N ILE A 29 6.48 -9.79 11.12
CA ILE A 29 5.85 -9.11 12.26
C ILE A 29 4.69 -9.99 12.75
N GLU A 30 4.63 -10.25 14.04
CA GLU A 30 3.56 -11.03 14.68
C GLU A 30 2.63 -10.08 15.43
N ILE A 31 1.36 -10.07 15.03
CA ILE A 31 0.32 -9.16 15.55
C ILE A 31 -0.91 -9.98 15.92
N GLY A 32 -1.29 -9.97 17.20
CA GLY A 32 -2.46 -10.70 17.70
C GLY A 32 -2.44 -12.19 17.31
N GLY A 33 -1.30 -12.87 17.49
CA GLY A 33 -1.06 -14.25 17.10
C GLY A 33 -1.00 -14.53 15.59
N GLN A 34 -1.06 -13.51 14.73
CA GLN A 34 -0.89 -13.67 13.28
C GLN A 34 0.49 -13.21 12.83
N ARG A 35 1.26 -14.14 12.28
CA ARG A 35 2.56 -13.86 11.67
C ARG A 35 2.39 -13.35 10.23
N VAL A 36 2.87 -12.13 9.99
CA VAL A 36 2.93 -11.49 8.68
C VAL A 36 4.38 -11.54 8.20
N MET A 37 4.65 -12.27 7.13
CA MET A 37 5.99 -12.40 6.56
C MET A 37 6.29 -11.23 5.61
N ASN A 38 7.57 -10.93 5.39
CA ASN A 38 8.12 -10.01 4.39
C ASN A 38 7.40 -8.66 4.34
N VAL A 39 7.42 -7.93 5.46
CA VAL A 39 6.72 -6.65 5.62
C VAL A 39 7.65 -5.50 5.33
N GLN A 40 7.20 -4.52 4.56
CA GLN A 40 7.90 -3.27 4.33
C GLN A 40 7.05 -2.11 4.87
N ALA A 41 7.65 -1.32 5.76
CA ALA A 41 7.04 -0.12 6.31
C ALA A 41 7.80 1.12 5.83
N GLY A 42 7.06 2.20 5.54
CA GLY A 42 7.68 3.50 5.26
C GLY A 42 8.30 4.09 6.53
N ASN A 43 9.31 4.95 6.37
CA ASN A 43 10.11 5.54 7.46
C ASN A 43 9.30 6.17 8.61
N LEU A 44 8.10 6.69 8.33
CA LEU A 44 7.21 7.28 9.33
C LEU A 44 6.37 6.22 10.04
N ILE A 45 5.96 5.15 9.35
CA ILE A 45 5.11 4.11 9.93
C ILE A 45 5.95 3.17 10.81
N ASP A 46 7.20 2.94 10.40
CA ASP A 46 8.17 2.12 11.12
C ASP A 46 8.33 2.54 12.59
N THR A 47 8.29 3.85 12.89
CA THR A 47 8.45 4.37 14.25
C THR A 47 7.30 4.01 15.21
N PHE A 48 6.18 3.53 14.69
CA PHE A 48 4.99 3.15 15.46
C PHE A 48 4.84 1.64 15.61
N ILE A 49 5.76 0.84 15.06
CA ILE A 49 5.75 -0.62 15.19
C ILE A 49 6.70 -0.99 16.33
N ASN A 50 6.21 -0.90 17.57
CA ASN A 50 6.93 -1.36 18.75
C ASN A 50 6.29 -2.62 19.33
N VAL A 51 7.12 -3.53 19.85
CA VAL A 51 6.66 -4.73 20.54
C VAL A 51 5.92 -4.32 21.83
N GLY A 52 4.73 -4.89 22.05
CA GLY A 52 3.87 -4.60 23.20
C GLY A 52 2.76 -3.57 22.93
N ASP A 53 2.81 -2.83 21.83
CA ASP A 53 1.75 -1.87 21.48
C ASP A 53 0.56 -2.57 20.80
N ASP A 54 -0.67 -2.20 21.17
CA ASP A 54 -1.90 -2.61 20.46
C ASP A 54 -2.09 -1.70 19.24
N ILE A 55 -1.84 -2.25 18.05
CA ILE A 55 -1.88 -1.50 16.79
C ILE A 55 -2.79 -2.20 15.78
N ALA A 56 -3.31 -1.42 14.83
CA ALA A 56 -3.94 -1.97 13.63
C ALA A 56 -3.15 -1.55 12.39
N ILE A 57 -2.79 -2.50 11.53
CA ILE A 57 -2.00 -2.28 10.33
C ILE A 57 -2.82 -2.60 9.08
N GLY A 58 -2.94 -1.63 8.17
CA GLY A 58 -3.48 -1.81 6.83
C GLY A 58 -2.37 -2.13 5.83
N CYS A 59 -2.30 -3.38 5.38
CA CYS A 59 -1.27 -3.86 4.45
C CYS A 59 -1.84 -4.16 3.06
N ASP A 60 -1.11 -3.76 2.02
CA ASP A 60 -1.30 -4.28 0.66
C ASP A 60 -0.46 -5.53 0.45
N LYS A 61 -1.13 -6.66 0.12
CA LYS A 61 -0.46 -7.90 -0.19
C LYS A 61 0.00 -7.93 -1.64
N SER A 62 1.31 -7.78 -1.82
CA SER A 62 1.97 -8.12 -3.08
C SER A 62 2.06 -9.65 -3.23
N TRP A 63 1.91 -10.13 -4.47
CA TRP A 63 2.16 -11.54 -4.81
C TRP A 63 3.66 -11.80 -5.04
N PHE A 64 4.37 -10.80 -5.58
CA PHE A 64 5.77 -10.90 -6.02
C PHE A 64 6.66 -9.86 -5.34
N GLY A 65 6.57 -9.72 -4.02
CA GLY A 65 7.40 -8.77 -3.29
C GLY A 65 6.98 -8.59 -1.83
N PRO A 66 7.58 -7.61 -1.12
CA PRO A 66 7.20 -7.32 0.26
C PRO A 66 5.76 -6.80 0.35
N HIS A 67 5.09 -7.17 1.44
CA HIS A 67 3.81 -6.61 1.83
C HIS A 67 4.02 -5.19 2.33
N LYS A 68 3.38 -4.21 1.67
CA LYS A 68 3.57 -2.80 2.03
C LYS A 68 2.56 -2.39 3.08
N VAL A 69 3.06 -1.79 4.16
CA VAL A 69 2.23 -1.16 5.19
C VAL A 69 1.83 0.23 4.72
N CYS A 70 0.55 0.45 4.43
CA CYS A 70 0.06 1.71 3.89
C CYS A 70 -0.60 2.61 4.96
N ALA A 71 -1.04 2.04 6.07
CA ALA A 71 -1.59 2.76 7.20
C ALA A 71 -1.38 1.99 8.51
N ILE A 72 -1.24 2.73 9.61
CA ILE A 72 -1.17 2.21 10.97
C ILE A 72 -2.12 3.00 11.87
N ARG A 73 -2.75 2.31 12.82
CA ARG A 73 -3.50 2.91 13.92
C ARG A 73 -2.68 2.68 15.19
N GLU A 74 -2.30 3.78 15.82
CA GLU A 74 -1.56 3.83 17.07
C GLU A 74 -2.48 3.48 18.26
N PRO A 75 -1.92 3.10 19.43
CA PRO A 75 -2.68 2.79 20.64
C PRO A 75 -3.56 3.94 21.14
N ASN A 76 -3.16 5.18 20.82
CA ASN A 76 -3.91 6.41 21.13
C ASN A 76 -5.13 6.63 20.21
N GLY A 77 -5.36 5.74 19.23
CA GLY A 77 -6.44 5.83 18.24
C GLY A 77 -6.11 6.68 17.01
N ARG A 78 -4.92 7.32 16.95
CA ARG A 78 -4.48 8.11 15.81
C ARG A 78 -4.13 7.21 14.63
N ILE A 79 -4.59 7.59 13.44
CA ILE A 79 -4.29 6.88 12.19
C ILE A 79 -3.19 7.63 11.45
N THR A 80 -2.04 7.00 11.32
CA THR A 80 -0.92 7.48 10.52
C THR A 80 -0.91 6.78 9.17
N LYS A 81 -0.88 7.55 8.08
CA LYS A 81 -0.96 7.04 6.71
C LYS A 81 0.33 7.29 5.96
N GLU A 82 0.67 6.39 5.05
CA GLU A 82 1.84 6.56 4.20
C GLU A 82 1.67 7.75 3.24
N ASN A 83 2.81 8.35 2.86
CA ASN A 83 2.85 9.49 1.97
C ASN A 83 2.28 9.12 0.59
N LEU A 84 1.28 9.90 0.16
CA LEU A 84 0.56 9.68 -1.08
C LEU A 84 1.44 9.94 -2.32
N ALA A 85 2.51 10.74 -2.18
CA ALA A 85 3.44 11.05 -3.26
C ALA A 85 4.06 9.78 -3.89
N ALA A 86 4.45 8.80 -3.07
CA ALA A 86 5.02 7.55 -3.57
C ALA A 86 4.02 6.77 -4.44
N PHE A 87 2.73 6.76 -4.07
CA PHE A 87 1.68 6.10 -4.84
C PHE A 87 1.35 6.83 -6.14
N ILE A 88 1.37 8.17 -6.13
CA ILE A 88 1.22 8.97 -7.35
C ILE A 88 2.35 8.68 -8.34
N ILE A 89 3.60 8.64 -7.87
CA ILE A 89 4.75 8.35 -8.73
C ILE A 89 4.61 6.98 -9.39
N VAL A 90 4.22 5.95 -8.63
CA VAL A 90 3.95 4.61 -9.18
C VAL A 90 2.80 4.65 -10.19
N ALA A 91 1.72 5.38 -9.92
CA ALA A 91 0.61 5.54 -10.85
C ALA A 91 1.06 6.17 -12.17
N LEU A 92 1.87 7.24 -12.10
CA LEU A 92 2.39 7.95 -13.28
C LEU A 92 3.33 7.07 -14.11
N ILE A 93 4.22 6.32 -13.47
CA ILE A 93 5.10 5.38 -14.18
C ILE A 93 4.27 4.31 -14.90
N MET A 94 3.29 3.71 -14.21
CA MET A 94 2.43 2.70 -14.81
C MET A 94 1.56 3.27 -15.94
N PHE A 95 1.08 4.50 -15.79
CA PHE A 95 0.36 5.21 -16.85
C PHE A 95 1.26 5.40 -18.08
N GLY A 96 2.50 5.89 -17.88
CA GLY A 96 3.48 6.02 -18.95
C GLY A 96 3.80 4.71 -19.66
N CYS A 97 4.03 3.62 -18.90
CA CYS A 97 4.20 2.29 -19.46
C CYS A 97 2.96 1.82 -20.26
N GLY A 98 1.76 2.06 -19.74
CA GLY A 98 0.52 1.75 -20.42
C GLY A 98 0.35 2.51 -21.73
N MET A 99 0.72 3.79 -21.75
CA MET A 99 0.74 4.61 -22.97
C MET A 99 1.69 4.04 -24.02
N VAL A 100 2.91 3.67 -23.63
CA VAL A 100 3.91 3.09 -24.53
C VAL A 100 3.46 1.73 -25.07
N LEU A 101 2.95 0.83 -24.22
CA LEU A 101 2.47 -0.48 -24.64
C LEU A 101 1.30 -0.39 -25.62
N ALA A 102 0.44 0.61 -25.42
CA ALA A 102 -0.72 0.80 -26.27
C ALA A 102 -0.41 1.51 -27.61
N LEU A 103 0.83 1.98 -27.84
CA LEU A 103 1.26 2.47 -29.16
C LEU A 103 1.19 1.37 -30.24
N ILE A 104 1.52 0.13 -29.88
CA ILE A 104 1.55 -1.01 -30.81
C ILE A 104 0.15 -1.28 -31.42
N PRO A 105 -0.93 -1.45 -30.63
CA PRO A 105 -2.28 -1.57 -31.17
C PRO A 105 -2.83 -0.25 -31.75
N MET A 106 -2.34 0.91 -31.32
CA MET A 106 -2.79 2.21 -31.83
C MET A 106 -2.54 2.37 -33.33
N VAL A 107 -1.37 1.92 -33.83
CA VAL A 107 -1.04 1.94 -35.27
C VAL A 107 -2.03 1.12 -36.09
N LEU A 108 -2.54 0.02 -35.54
CA LEU A 108 -3.55 -0.81 -36.20
C LEU A 108 -4.95 -0.18 -36.13
N ALA A 109 -5.28 0.51 -35.03
CA ALA A 109 -6.61 1.08 -34.80
C ALA A 109 -6.91 2.33 -35.64
N PHE A 110 -5.89 3.10 -36.05
CA PHE A 110 -6.07 4.29 -36.90
C PHE A 110 -6.74 4.01 -38.25
N GLY A 111 -6.66 2.78 -38.76
CA GLY A 111 -7.33 2.38 -40.00
C GLY A 111 -8.82 2.09 -39.87
N PHE A 112 -9.34 1.90 -38.65
CA PHE A 112 -10.70 1.38 -38.42
C PHE A 112 -11.55 2.23 -37.47
N MET A 113 -10.98 3.22 -36.80
CA MET A 113 -11.65 4.03 -35.79
C MET A 113 -11.41 5.53 -36.00
N SER A 114 -12.34 6.36 -35.51
CA SER A 114 -12.14 7.81 -35.52
C SER A 114 -10.99 8.20 -34.59
N PRO A 115 -10.26 9.30 -34.87
CA PRO A 115 -9.15 9.75 -34.01
C PRO A 115 -9.56 9.94 -32.55
N ALA A 116 -10.77 10.43 -32.29
CA ALA A 116 -11.31 10.61 -30.94
C ALA A 116 -11.50 9.27 -30.20
N ALA A 117 -11.99 8.24 -30.89
CA ALA A 117 -12.16 6.91 -30.33
C ALA A 117 -10.80 6.26 -30.02
N VAL A 118 -9.83 6.39 -30.93
CA VAL A 118 -8.45 5.89 -30.72
C VAL A 118 -7.81 6.53 -29.49
N LEU A 119 -7.93 7.85 -29.32
CA LEU A 119 -7.39 8.56 -28.15
C LEU A 119 -8.07 8.12 -26.84
N THR A 120 -9.38 7.88 -26.85
CA THR A 120 -10.13 7.46 -25.66
C THR A 120 -9.72 6.06 -25.22
N VAL A 121 -9.60 5.13 -26.17
CA VAL A 121 -9.11 3.76 -25.89
C VAL A 121 -7.67 3.80 -25.39
N TRP A 122 -6.83 4.65 -25.98
CA TRP A 122 -5.42 4.75 -25.62
C TRP A 122 -5.21 5.26 -24.18
N VAL A 123 -5.81 6.42 -23.87
CA VAL A 123 -5.74 7.01 -22.51
C VAL A 123 -6.48 6.12 -21.51
N GLY A 124 -7.64 5.57 -21.89
CA GLY A 124 -8.44 4.69 -21.04
C GLY A 124 -7.70 3.41 -20.66
N PHE A 125 -6.96 2.81 -21.60
CA PHE A 125 -6.13 1.63 -21.33
C PHE A 125 -4.99 1.95 -20.35
N ALA A 126 -4.25 3.03 -20.59
CA ALA A 126 -3.19 3.47 -19.70
C ALA A 126 -3.70 3.80 -18.29
N ALA A 127 -4.82 4.51 -18.20
CA ALA A 127 -5.48 4.81 -16.92
C ALA A 127 -5.97 3.53 -16.23
N GLY A 128 -6.54 2.59 -16.98
CA GLY A 128 -6.99 1.30 -16.48
C GLY A 128 -5.84 0.47 -15.88
N LEU A 129 -4.69 0.41 -16.56
CA LEU A 129 -3.50 -0.25 -16.03
C LEU A 129 -2.98 0.41 -14.76
N ALA A 130 -2.85 1.74 -14.76
CA ALA A 130 -2.42 2.48 -13.57
C ALA A 130 -3.38 2.25 -12.39
N TRP A 131 -4.68 2.23 -12.64
CA TRP A 131 -5.70 1.94 -11.63
C TRP A 131 -5.59 0.52 -11.09
N LEU A 132 -5.43 -0.49 -11.94
CA LEU A 132 -5.33 -1.89 -11.52
C LEU A 132 -4.16 -2.14 -10.56
N VAL A 133 -3.04 -1.46 -10.77
CA VAL A 133 -1.86 -1.56 -9.90
C VAL A 133 -2.04 -0.78 -8.60
N THR A 134 -2.63 0.41 -8.64
CA THR A 134 -2.67 1.30 -7.47
C THR A 134 -3.91 1.15 -6.59
N LYS A 135 -5.01 0.56 -7.09
CA LYS A 135 -6.26 0.43 -6.34
C LYS A 135 -6.10 -0.25 -4.98
N ASN A 136 -5.21 -1.24 -4.86
CA ASN A 136 -5.03 -1.97 -3.60
C ASN A 136 -4.23 -1.16 -2.58
N LEU A 137 -3.26 -0.36 -3.02
CA LEU A 137 -2.51 0.57 -2.17
C LEU A 137 -3.45 1.62 -1.56
N PHE A 138 -4.32 2.22 -2.37
CA PHE A 138 -5.32 3.19 -1.88
C PHE A 138 -6.33 2.54 -0.93
N LYS A 139 -6.80 1.33 -1.26
CA LYS A 139 -7.68 0.58 -0.36
C LYS A 139 -6.99 0.22 0.97
N ALA A 140 -5.73 -0.20 0.95
CA ALA A 140 -4.96 -0.50 2.16
C ALA A 140 -4.74 0.75 3.02
N ARG A 141 -4.44 1.89 2.38
CA ARG A 141 -4.27 3.17 3.07
C ARG A 141 -5.55 3.65 3.77
N ASN A 142 -6.71 3.37 3.18
CA ASN A 142 -8.01 3.77 3.73
C ASN A 142 -8.69 2.66 4.54
N ALA A 143 -8.08 1.47 4.66
CA ALA A 143 -8.69 0.33 5.34
C ALA A 143 -8.99 0.60 6.82
N LEU A 144 -8.16 1.44 7.46
CA LEU A 144 -8.30 1.81 8.87
C LEU A 144 -9.33 2.92 9.10
N ASP A 145 -9.78 3.63 8.06
CA ASP A 145 -10.82 4.66 8.19
C ASP A 145 -12.21 4.05 8.43
N ALA A 146 -12.42 2.82 7.95
CA ALA A 146 -13.69 2.11 8.08
C ALA A 146 -13.86 1.39 9.44
N LEU A 147 -12.80 1.31 10.24
CA LEU A 147 -12.83 0.61 11.52
C LEU A 147 -13.27 1.57 12.64
N PRO A 148 -14.15 1.16 13.57
CA PRO A 148 -14.55 1.99 14.70
C PRO A 148 -13.32 2.43 15.48
N SER A 149 -13.24 3.71 15.84
CA SER A 149 -12.13 4.24 16.63
C SER A 149 -12.09 3.52 17.98
N LYS A 150 -11.00 2.79 18.26
CA LYS A 150 -10.74 2.30 19.62
C LYS A 150 -10.48 3.53 20.48
N LYS A 151 -11.27 3.73 21.53
CA LYS A 151 -11.01 4.78 22.53
C LYS A 151 -9.60 4.56 23.10
N PRO A 152 -8.82 5.64 23.31
CA PRO A 152 -7.50 5.50 23.90
C PRO A 152 -7.64 4.77 25.24
N VAL A 153 -6.89 3.68 25.40
CA VAL A 153 -6.75 3.03 26.71
C VAL A 153 -5.93 4.01 27.55
N VAL A 154 -6.62 4.77 28.40
CA VAL A 154 -5.97 5.61 29.40
C VAL A 154 -5.20 4.67 30.32
N GLN A 155 -3.88 4.60 30.15
CA GLN A 155 -3.00 3.95 31.11
C GLN A 155 -3.06 4.79 32.39
N THR A 156 -3.93 4.41 33.33
CA THR A 156 -3.84 4.89 34.71
C THR A 156 -2.58 4.26 35.31
N ALA A 157 -1.63 5.12 35.65
CA ALA A 157 -0.35 4.80 36.28
C ALA A 157 -0.51 4.09 37.63
#